data_AF-A0A0C2Y5F4-F1
#
_entry.id   AF-A0A0C2Y5F4-F1
#
_cell.length_a   1.000
_cell.length_b   1.000
_cell.length_c   1.000
_cell.angle_alpha   90.00
_cell.angle_beta   90.00
_cell.angle_gamma   90.00
#
_symmetry.space_group_name_H-M   'P 1'
#
loop_
_entity.id
_entity.type
_entity.pdbx_description
1 polymer ?
#
loop_
_entity_poly.entity_id
_entity_poly.type
_entity_poly.pdbx_seq_one_letter_code
_entity_poly.pdbx_strand_id
1 'polypeptide(L)'
;MTTPPPPPEDGDLFVNTNHTSSTENDLPTLFISSYGHRVGPLLPTAQVSIDLRNLPNPPKNLRTGQTGLSKALRDYLFSMDEVQRRFEEVITRISSRLQEARENGEDQIRVGVCCELGKHRSVAVVEELGKTRFPGWNVVVAHRDVHLKRSNQKDRSRRNRDLNDSD
;
A
#
# COMPACT_ATOMS: atom_id res chain seq x y z
N MET A 1 -5.99 16.90 42.15
CA MET A 1 -6.15 15.49 41.72
C MET A 1 -6.55 15.55 40.26
N THR A 2 -5.58 15.41 39.35
CA THR A 2 -5.79 15.61 37.91
C THR A 2 -5.50 14.28 37.23
N THR A 3 -6.52 13.68 36.63
CA THR A 3 -6.44 12.40 35.92
C THR A 3 -5.60 12.52 34.66
N PRO A 4 -4.81 11.48 34.30
CA PRO A 4 -4.03 11.48 33.06
C PRO A 4 -4.95 11.32 31.83
N PRO A 5 -4.53 11.81 30.65
CA PRO A 5 -5.31 11.72 29.41
C PRO A 5 -5.40 10.28 28.88
N PRO A 6 -6.45 9.95 28.10
CA PRO A 6 -6.62 8.61 27.53
C PRO A 6 -5.58 8.32 26.44
N PRO A 7 -5.27 7.03 26.20
CA PRO A 7 -4.35 6.62 25.14
C PRO A 7 -4.96 6.87 23.75
N PRO A 8 -4.13 7.12 22.71
CA PRO A 8 -4.63 7.33 21.35
C PRO A 8 -5.22 6.04 20.78
N GLU A 9 -6.45 6.13 20.27
CA GLU A 9 -7.11 5.13 19.43
C GLU A 9 -6.79 5.38 17.94
N ASP A 10 -6.75 4.28 17.19
CA ASP A 10 -6.64 4.16 15.73
C ASP A 10 -5.27 4.36 15.04
N GLY A 11 -4.67 3.21 14.72
CA GLY A 11 -4.12 2.92 13.39
C GLY A 11 -3.11 3.92 12.83
N ASP A 12 -1.93 3.97 13.43
CA ASP A 12 -0.83 4.84 12.99
C ASP A 12 -0.50 4.66 11.50
N LEU A 13 -0.87 5.67 10.72
CA LEU A 13 -0.32 5.94 9.40
C LEU A 13 1.13 6.38 9.60
N PHE A 14 2.09 5.56 9.18
CA PHE A 14 3.49 5.95 9.20
C PHE A 14 3.72 7.02 8.12
N VAL A 15 3.88 8.28 8.55
CA VAL A 15 4.31 9.38 7.69
C VAL A 15 5.84 9.40 7.69
N ASN A 16 6.46 9.14 6.54
CA ASN A 16 7.90 9.29 6.37
C ASN A 16 8.23 10.74 6.01
N THR A 17 8.50 11.59 7.01
CA THR A 17 8.74 13.03 6.83
C THR A 17 10.22 13.33 6.62
N ASN A 18 10.74 13.03 5.43
CA ASN A 18 12.03 13.58 5.00
C ASN A 18 11.86 15.08 4.64
N HIS A 19 11.98 15.99 5.61
CA HIS A 19 11.95 17.43 5.35
C HIS A 19 13.08 18.20 6.06
N THR A 20 13.81 19.00 5.29
CA THR A 20 14.64 20.10 5.79
C THR A 20 14.21 21.40 5.10
N SER A 21 13.83 22.37 5.94
CA SER A 21 13.73 23.83 5.76
C SER A 21 12.76 24.45 4.73
N SER A 22 11.67 25.00 5.30
CA SER A 22 11.29 26.42 5.24
C SER A 22 10.99 27.10 3.90
N THR A 23 9.86 26.79 3.30
CA THR A 23 8.95 27.77 2.63
C THR A 23 7.63 27.05 2.37
N GLU A 24 6.50 27.67 2.76
CA GLU A 24 5.15 27.14 2.57
C GLU A 24 4.91 26.75 1.11
N ASN A 25 4.91 25.45 0.85
CA ASN A 25 4.25 24.79 -0.26
C ASN A 25 3.89 23.40 0.27
N ASP A 26 2.62 23.19 0.64
CA ASP A 26 2.09 21.85 0.88
C ASP A 26 2.28 21.07 -0.42
N LEU A 27 3.36 20.28 -0.49
CA LEU A 27 3.62 19.46 -1.66
C LEU A 27 2.40 18.55 -1.89
N PRO A 28 2.01 18.32 -3.15
CA PRO A 28 0.93 17.41 -3.46
C PRO A 28 1.25 16.00 -2.90
N THR A 29 0.21 15.27 -2.49
CA THR A 29 0.36 14.03 -1.73
C THR A 29 0.06 12.80 -2.57
N LEU A 30 1.03 11.89 -2.63
CA LEU A 30 0.93 10.56 -3.18
C LEU A 30 0.58 9.57 -2.05
N PHE A 31 -0.65 9.08 -2.06
CA PHE A 31 -1.11 8.00 -1.19
C PHE A 31 -0.89 6.65 -1.86
N ILE A 32 -0.14 5.76 -1.22
CA ILE A 32 0.14 4.41 -1.71
C ILE A 32 -0.42 3.40 -0.72
N SER A 33 -1.42 2.63 -1.15
CA SER A 33 -2.17 1.72 -0.29
C SER A 33 -2.07 0.28 -0.76
N SER A 34 -1.65 -0.62 0.14
CA SER A 34 -1.68 -2.05 -0.14
C SER A 34 -3.04 -2.65 0.25
N TYR A 35 -3.56 -3.57 -0.56
CA TYR A 35 -4.82 -4.25 -0.29
C TYR A 35 -4.89 -5.67 -0.87
N GLY A 36 -5.91 -6.41 -0.47
CA GLY A 36 -6.22 -7.77 -0.88
C GLY A 36 -7.38 -7.82 -1.87
N HIS A 37 -7.14 -8.41 -3.03
CA HIS A 37 -8.15 -8.64 -4.07
C HIS A 37 -9.40 -9.35 -3.51
N ARG A 38 -9.23 -10.36 -2.65
CA ARG A 38 -10.37 -11.08 -2.04
C ARG A 38 -11.24 -10.22 -1.11
N VAL A 39 -10.69 -9.13 -0.60
CA VAL A 39 -11.42 -8.21 0.29
C VAL A 39 -12.18 -7.16 -0.50
N GLY A 40 -11.83 -6.96 -1.79
CA GLY A 40 -12.47 -5.99 -2.67
C GLY A 40 -11.61 -4.75 -2.94
N PRO A 41 -12.06 -3.86 -3.83
CA PRO A 41 -11.33 -2.66 -4.23
C PRO A 41 -11.15 -1.67 -3.07
N LEU A 42 -10.19 -0.75 -3.20
CA LEU A 42 -10.02 0.36 -2.27
C LEU A 42 -11.19 1.33 -2.35
N LEU A 43 -11.53 1.94 -1.22
CA LEU A 43 -12.47 3.06 -1.12
C LEU A 43 -11.77 4.17 -0.33
N PRO A 44 -11.56 5.37 -0.92
CA PRO A 44 -11.83 5.73 -2.31
C PRO A 44 -11.02 4.91 -3.33
N THR A 45 -11.51 4.83 -4.56
CA THR A 45 -10.85 4.10 -5.65
C THR A 45 -9.48 4.70 -5.96
N ALA A 46 -8.49 3.84 -6.21
CA ALA A 46 -7.18 4.28 -6.65
C ALA A 46 -7.19 4.72 -8.11
N GLN A 47 -6.56 5.86 -8.43
CA GLN A 47 -6.33 6.32 -9.79
C GLN A 47 -5.34 5.42 -10.54
N VAL A 48 -4.37 4.85 -9.82
CA VAL A 48 -3.45 3.84 -10.36
C VAL A 48 -3.60 2.55 -9.58
N SER A 49 -4.01 1.48 -10.26
CA SER A 49 -4.12 0.14 -9.67
C SER A 49 -3.04 -0.79 -10.22
N ILE A 50 -2.30 -1.43 -9.31
CA ILE A 50 -1.20 -2.35 -9.60
C ILE A 50 -1.56 -3.73 -9.05
N ASP A 51 -1.64 -4.73 -9.91
CA ASP A 51 -1.85 -6.12 -9.53
C ASP A 51 -0.51 -6.88 -9.48
N LEU A 52 -0.20 -7.44 -8.32
CA LEU A 52 1.00 -8.24 -8.03
C LEU A 52 0.70 -9.72 -7.80
N ARG A 53 -0.51 -10.20 -8.12
CA ARG A 53 -0.88 -11.62 -7.96
C ARG A 53 -0.06 -12.56 -8.84
N ASN A 54 0.52 -12.05 -9.92
CA ASN A 54 1.37 -12.83 -10.83
C ASN A 54 2.81 -12.99 -10.33
N LEU A 55 3.24 -12.19 -9.33
CA LEU A 55 4.59 -12.32 -8.77
C LEU A 55 4.78 -13.61 -7.96
N PRO A 56 6.02 -14.12 -7.85
CA PRO A 56 6.33 -15.28 -7.02
C PRO A 56 5.76 -15.18 -5.61
N ASN A 57 5.10 -16.25 -5.17
CA ASN A 57 4.50 -16.30 -3.85
C ASN A 57 5.56 -16.68 -2.82
N PRO A 58 5.73 -15.95 -1.70
CA PRO A 58 6.71 -16.31 -0.69
C PRO A 58 6.45 -17.71 -0.13
N PRO A 59 7.50 -18.44 0.29
CA PRO A 59 7.39 -19.81 0.73
C PRO A 59 6.58 -19.90 2.01
N LYS A 60 5.93 -21.06 2.22
CA LYS A 60 4.94 -21.26 3.29
C LYS A 60 5.49 -20.91 4.68
N ASN A 61 6.74 -21.28 4.97
CA ASN A 61 7.42 -21.00 6.23
C ASN A 61 7.53 -19.49 6.53
N LEU A 62 7.84 -18.66 5.52
CA LEU A 62 7.87 -17.21 5.68
C LEU A 62 6.46 -16.63 5.79
N ARG A 63 5.57 -16.94 4.84
CA ARG A 63 4.26 -16.27 4.74
C ARG A 63 3.22 -16.67 5.80
N THR A 64 3.50 -17.71 6.59
CA THR A 64 2.58 -18.14 7.65
C THR A 64 2.78 -17.33 8.93
N GLY A 65 4.01 -16.93 9.24
CA GLY A 65 4.34 -16.15 10.44
C GLY A 65 4.65 -14.68 10.18
N GLN A 66 4.83 -14.28 8.92
CA GLN A 66 5.27 -12.92 8.56
C GLN A 66 4.35 -12.25 7.55
N THR A 67 4.40 -10.91 7.54
CA THR A 67 3.77 -10.04 6.54
C THR A 67 4.85 -9.31 5.74
N GLY A 68 4.47 -8.53 4.73
CA GLY A 68 5.38 -7.65 4.00
C GLY A 68 6.03 -6.54 4.84
N LEU A 69 5.62 -6.36 6.11
CA LEU A 69 6.28 -5.48 7.06
C LEU A 69 7.59 -6.09 7.59
N SER A 70 7.74 -7.42 7.51
CA SER A 70 8.96 -8.11 7.92
C SER A 70 10.08 -7.87 6.93
N LYS A 71 11.23 -7.41 7.43
CA LYS A 71 12.45 -7.28 6.60
C LYS A 71 12.81 -8.58 5.91
N ALA A 72 12.75 -9.72 6.60
CA ALA A 72 13.10 -11.03 6.02
C ALA A 72 12.19 -11.42 4.85
N LEU A 73 10.91 -11.10 4.90
CA LEU A 73 9.98 -11.37 3.80
C LEU A 73 10.21 -10.41 2.63
N ARG A 74 10.50 -9.12 2.90
CA ARG A 74 10.86 -8.17 1.85
C ARG A 74 12.17 -8.54 1.18
N ASP A 75 13.21 -8.82 1.95
CA ASP A 75 14.52 -9.24 1.42
C ASP A 75 14.38 -10.48 0.53
N TYR A 76 13.60 -11.48 0.97
CA TYR A 76 13.31 -12.66 0.15
C TYR A 76 12.60 -12.30 -1.16
N LEU A 77 11.58 -11.43 -1.11
CA LEU A 77 10.86 -11.03 -2.30
C LEU A 77 11.78 -10.27 -3.27
N PHE A 78 12.55 -9.32 -2.75
CA PHE A 78 13.45 -8.47 -3.53
C PHE A 78 14.77 -9.16 -3.89
N SER A 79 15.02 -10.41 -3.47
CA SER A 79 16.12 -11.21 -4.02
C SER A 79 15.78 -11.86 -5.36
N MET A 80 14.55 -11.71 -5.86
CA MET A 80 14.09 -12.27 -7.12
C MET A 80 14.06 -11.20 -8.21
N ASP A 81 14.75 -11.45 -9.33
CA ASP A 81 14.85 -10.52 -10.47
C ASP A 81 13.47 -10.11 -11.02
N GLU A 82 12.50 -11.02 -11.02
CA GLU A 82 11.14 -10.73 -11.45
C GLU A 82 10.44 -9.69 -10.55
N VAL A 83 10.68 -9.74 -9.25
CA VAL A 83 10.11 -8.76 -8.31
C VAL A 83 10.80 -7.40 -8.47
N GLN A 84 12.12 -7.38 -8.63
CA GLN A 84 12.88 -6.15 -8.88
C GLN A 84 12.43 -5.46 -10.17
N ARG A 85 12.35 -6.20 -11.29
CA ARG A 85 11.86 -5.69 -12.57
C ARG A 85 10.44 -5.14 -12.44
N ARG A 86 9.54 -5.90 -11.79
CA ARG A 86 8.17 -5.44 -11.59
C ARG A 86 8.09 -4.18 -10.70
N PHE A 87 9.00 -4.04 -9.74
CA PHE A 87 9.08 -2.86 -8.89
C PHE A 87 9.52 -1.61 -9.70
N GLU A 88 10.49 -1.76 -10.59
CA GLU A 88 10.91 -0.68 -11.50
C GLU A 88 9.79 -0.24 -12.45
N GLU A 89 9.05 -1.20 -13.02
CA GLU A 89 7.85 -0.92 -13.83
C GLU A 89 6.80 -0.13 -13.04
N VAL A 90 6.61 -0.48 -11.76
CA VAL A 90 5.69 0.22 -10.87
C VAL A 90 6.14 1.64 -10.60
N ILE A 91 7.43 1.86 -10.29
CA ILE A 91 7.98 3.21 -10.10
C ILE A 91 7.78 4.06 -11.34
N THR A 92 8.05 3.49 -12.52
CA THR A 92 7.89 4.17 -13.81
C THR A 92 6.44 4.60 -14.01
N ARG A 93 5.50 3.68 -13.79
CA ARG A 93 4.07 3.96 -13.94
C ARG A 93 3.56 5.02 -12.97
N ILE A 94 4.00 4.98 -11.71
CA ILE A 94 3.65 6.01 -10.73
C ILE A 94 4.23 7.36 -11.19
N SER A 95 5.51 7.39 -11.56
CA SER A 95 6.19 8.62 -11.99
C SER A 95 5.52 9.28 -13.19
N SER A 96 5.10 8.51 -14.19
CA SER A 96 4.32 9.03 -15.33
C SER A 96 3.01 9.68 -14.86
N ARG A 97 2.27 9.02 -13.96
CA ARG A 97 1.01 9.58 -13.44
C ARG A 97 1.23 10.85 -12.62
N LEU A 98 2.31 10.92 -11.85
CA LEU A 98 2.68 12.11 -11.07
C LEU A 98 3.05 13.28 -11.97
N GLN A 99 3.68 13.02 -13.13
CA GLN A 99 3.95 14.06 -14.12
C GLN A 99 2.65 14.62 -14.70
N GLU A 100 1.74 13.75 -15.15
CA GLU A 100 0.40 14.14 -15.65
C GLU A 100 -0.37 14.92 -14.57
N ALA A 101 -0.32 14.46 -13.32
CA ALA A 101 -0.97 15.12 -12.19
C ALA A 101 -0.47 16.55 -12.00
N ARG A 102 0.85 16.76 -12.11
CA ARG A 102 1.48 18.07 -11.98
C ARG A 102 1.05 19.02 -13.09
N GLU A 103 0.96 18.53 -14.32
CA GLU A 103 0.49 19.31 -15.47
C GLU A 103 -0.98 19.72 -15.32
N ASN A 104 -1.78 18.86 -14.69
CA ASN A 104 -3.20 19.09 -14.43
C ASN A 104 -3.50 19.86 -13.13
N GLY A 105 -2.49 20.17 -12.30
CA GLY A 105 -2.67 20.83 -11.00
C GLY A 105 -3.35 19.96 -9.94
N GLU A 106 -3.24 18.63 -10.03
CA GLU A 106 -3.78 17.71 -9.01
C GLU A 106 -2.91 17.72 -7.76
N ASP A 107 -3.54 17.88 -6.59
CA ASP A 107 -2.89 17.95 -5.28
C ASP A 107 -2.83 16.59 -4.56
N GLN A 108 -3.57 15.59 -5.04
CA GLN A 108 -3.63 14.26 -4.45
C GLN A 108 -3.68 13.16 -5.51
N ILE A 109 -2.84 12.14 -5.33
CA ILE A 109 -2.84 10.92 -6.16
C ILE A 109 -2.96 9.69 -5.28
N ARG A 110 -3.88 8.79 -5.63
CA ARG A 110 -4.07 7.51 -4.93
C ARG A 110 -3.63 6.35 -5.79
N VAL A 111 -2.68 5.59 -5.27
CA VAL A 111 -2.15 4.36 -5.86
C VAL A 111 -2.56 3.18 -4.99
N GLY A 112 -3.14 2.16 -5.62
CA GLY A 112 -3.52 0.92 -5.00
C GLY A 112 -2.63 -0.23 -5.47
N VAL A 113 -2.02 -0.95 -4.55
CA VAL A 113 -1.22 -2.15 -4.84
C VAL A 113 -1.92 -3.37 -4.27
N CYS A 114 -2.32 -4.29 -5.14
CA CYS A 114 -3.11 -5.45 -4.75
C CYS A 114 -2.32 -6.76 -4.84
N CYS A 115 -2.56 -7.64 -3.88
CA CYS A 115 -2.25 -9.07 -4.02
C CYS A 115 -3.46 -9.89 -3.57
N GLU A 116 -3.35 -11.20 -3.43
CA GLU A 116 -4.51 -12.04 -3.13
C GLU A 116 -5.21 -11.66 -1.82
N LEU A 117 -4.45 -11.56 -0.73
CA LEU A 117 -4.98 -11.32 0.62
C LEU A 117 -4.54 -9.98 1.24
N GLY A 118 -3.66 -9.22 0.58
CA GLY A 118 -3.21 -7.93 1.08
C GLY A 118 -2.22 -7.98 2.24
N LYS A 119 -1.38 -9.03 2.32
CA LYS A 119 -0.50 -9.28 3.48
C LYS A 119 0.98 -9.38 3.19
N HIS A 120 1.34 -9.76 1.96
CA HIS A 120 2.71 -10.19 1.64
C HIS A 120 3.28 -9.34 0.51
N ARG A 121 3.03 -9.73 -0.74
CA ARG A 121 3.57 -9.08 -1.94
C ARG A 121 3.20 -7.60 -2.03
N SER A 122 1.92 -7.27 -1.86
CA SER A 122 1.47 -5.87 -1.93
C SER A 122 2.04 -5.02 -0.80
N VAL A 123 2.05 -5.54 0.43
CA VAL A 123 2.63 -4.83 1.59
C VAL A 123 4.13 -4.60 1.37
N ALA A 124 4.87 -5.63 0.95
CA ALA A 124 6.31 -5.54 0.73
C ALA A 124 6.67 -4.50 -0.34
N VAL A 125 5.96 -4.49 -1.47
CA VAL A 125 6.19 -3.50 -2.53
C VAL A 125 5.83 -2.10 -2.07
N VAL A 126 4.72 -1.91 -1.35
CA VAL A 126 4.32 -0.60 -0.83
C VAL A 126 5.33 -0.05 0.18
N GLU A 127 5.89 -0.90 1.04
CA GLU A 127 6.95 -0.53 1.97
C GLU A 127 8.22 -0.06 1.26
N GLU A 128 8.62 -0.71 0.16
CA GLU A 128 9.77 -0.24 -0.63
C GLU A 128 9.43 1.03 -1.43
N LEU A 129 8.19 1.18 -1.92
CA LEU A 129 7.75 2.44 -2.56
C LEU A 129 7.77 3.62 -1.59
N GLY A 130 7.44 3.40 -0.31
CA GLY A 130 7.54 4.43 0.74
C GLY A 130 8.96 4.93 1.02
N LYS A 131 9.98 4.20 0.54
CA LYS A 131 11.40 4.60 0.61
C LYS A 131 11.89 5.22 -0.70
N THR A 132 11.17 5.02 -1.80
CA THR A 132 11.48 5.63 -3.09
C THR A 132 11.19 7.13 -3.04
N ARG A 133 12.11 7.93 -3.57
CA ARG A 133 11.92 9.38 -3.68
C ARG A 133 11.08 9.70 -4.92
N PHE A 134 9.95 10.38 -4.72
CA PHE A 134 9.14 10.97 -5.78
C PHE A 134 9.27 12.50 -5.72
N PRO A 135 10.12 13.12 -6.57
CA PRO A 135 10.42 14.54 -6.45
C PRO A 135 9.18 15.43 -6.57
N GLY A 136 8.99 16.35 -5.62
CA GLY A 136 7.85 17.27 -5.59
C GLY A 136 6.56 16.67 -5.05
N TRP A 137 6.62 15.48 -4.43
CA TRP A 137 5.46 14.81 -3.84
C TRP A 137 5.74 14.34 -2.41
N ASN A 138 4.77 14.51 -1.53
CA ASN A 138 4.74 13.86 -0.22
C ASN A 138 4.25 12.42 -0.39
N VAL A 139 4.91 11.44 0.22
CA VAL A 139 4.52 10.02 0.11
C VAL A 139 3.90 9.55 1.41
N VAL A 140 2.69 9.01 1.33
CA VAL A 140 1.96 8.42 2.47
C VAL A 140 1.65 6.96 2.16
N VAL A 141 2.05 6.06 3.06
CA VAL A 141 1.85 4.63 2.93
C VAL A 141 0.76 4.14 3.87
N ALA A 142 -0.10 3.23 3.38
CA ALA A 142 -1.10 2.54 4.18
C ALA A 142 -1.28 1.08 3.80
N HIS A 143 -1.71 0.25 4.76
CA HIS A 143 -1.96 -1.17 4.54
C HIS A 143 -3.33 -1.59 5.06
N ARG A 144 -4.32 -1.66 4.17
CA ARG A 144 -5.72 -1.91 4.55
C ARG A 144 -5.93 -3.27 5.23
N ASP A 145 -5.29 -4.31 4.69
CA ASP A 145 -5.66 -5.70 4.99
C ASP A 145 -4.58 -6.48 5.77
N VAL A 146 -3.45 -5.84 6.09
CA VAL A 146 -2.26 -6.53 6.63
C VAL A 146 -2.52 -7.23 7.97
N HIS A 147 -3.36 -6.63 8.82
CA HIS A 147 -3.72 -7.14 10.14
C HIS A 147 -5.03 -7.95 10.17
N LEU A 148 -5.74 -8.12 9.04
CA LEU A 148 -7.00 -8.86 9.02
C LEU A 148 -6.78 -10.34 9.38
N LYS A 149 -7.52 -10.86 10.35
CA LYS A 149 -7.54 -12.30 10.63
C LYS A 149 -8.13 -13.07 9.43
N ARG A 150 -7.63 -14.29 9.18
CA ARG A 150 -8.10 -15.12 8.05
C ARG A 150 -9.60 -15.47 8.11
N SER A 151 -10.18 -15.55 9.31
CA SER A 151 -11.62 -15.75 9.52
C SER A 151 -12.43 -14.59 8.92
N ASN A 152 -12.09 -13.36 9.32
CA ASN A 152 -12.81 -12.14 8.94
C ASN A 152 -12.72 -11.87 7.42
N GLN A 153 -11.67 -12.38 6.78
CA GLN A 153 -11.48 -12.26 5.34
C GLN A 153 -12.43 -13.16 4.54
N LYS A 154 -12.75 -14.37 5.05
CA LYS A 154 -13.75 -15.25 4.43
C LYS A 154 -15.13 -14.62 4.47
N ASP A 155 -15.50 -14.05 5.61
CA ASP A 155 -16.83 -13.44 5.78
C ASP A 155 -17.03 -12.21 4.91
N ARG A 156 -16.01 -11.34 4.77
CA ARG A 156 -16.08 -10.20 3.84
C ARG A 156 -16.11 -10.63 2.37
N SER A 157 -15.34 -11.64 2.00
CA SER A 157 -15.34 -12.16 0.62
C SER A 157 -16.65 -12.82 0.20
N ARG A 158 -17.39 -13.39 1.17
CA ARG A 158 -18.75 -13.93 0.96
C ARG A 158 -19.74 -12.79 0.76
N ARG A 159 -19.76 -11.84 1.70
CA ARG A 159 -20.65 -10.68 1.66
C ARG A 159 -20.55 -9.88 0.36
N ASN A 160 -19.33 -9.64 -0.14
CA ASN A 160 -19.15 -8.93 -1.41
C ASN A 160 -19.61 -9.75 -2.63
N ARG A 161 -19.61 -11.09 -2.55
CA ARG A 161 -20.09 -11.94 -3.64
C ARG A 161 -21.62 -11.91 -3.69
N ASP A 162 -22.26 -12.01 -2.53
CA ASP A 162 -23.71 -11.96 -2.40
C ASP A 162 -24.30 -10.61 -2.90
N LEU A 163 -23.56 -9.51 -2.70
CA LEU A 163 -23.92 -8.18 -3.22
C LEU A 163 -23.75 -8.05 -4.75
N ASN A 164 -22.84 -8.82 -5.36
CA ASN A 164 -22.57 -8.77 -6.80
C ASN A 164 -23.44 -9.72 -7.63
N ASP A 165 -24.09 -10.71 -7.00
CA ASP A 165 -25.03 -11.66 -7.63
C ASP A 165 -26.50 -11.19 -7.57
N SER A 166 -26.76 -9.99 -7.03
CA SER A 166 -28.11 -9.44 -6.82
C SER A 166 -28.55 -8.40 -7.86
N ASP A 167 -27.85 -8.30 -9.00
CA ASP A 167 -28.14 -7.39 -10.12
C ASP A 167 -28.31 -8.19 -11.42
#